data_AF-A0A7C6R5W8-F1
#
_entry.id   AF-A0A7C6R5W8-F1
#
_cell.length_a   1.000
_cell.length_b   1.000
_cell.length_c   1.000
_cell.angle_alpha   90.00
_cell.angle_beta   90.00
_cell.angle_gamma   90.00
#
_symmetry.space_group_name_H-M   'P 1'
#
loop_
_entity.id
_entity.type
_entity.pdbx_description
1 polymer ?
#
loop_
_entity_poly.entity_id
_entity_poly.type
_entity_poly.pdbx_seq_one_letter_code
_entity_poly.pdbx_strand_id
1 'polypeptide(L)'
;MLRGVNRQIIEVNNTGNRYFEKVILFVKPEYSDASRHKLEDEAYQLLESFGQPPPLKSSRQIIKQKAKIRRRIKRALIYLSITVSPLLLYCLFRLMF
;
A
#
# COMPACT_ATOMS: atom_id res chain seq x y z
N MET A 1 -36.99 -5.46 -1.70
CA MET A 1 -37.17 -4.39 -0.69
C MET A 1 -36.76 -4.94 0.67
N LEU A 2 -35.65 -4.49 1.25
CA LEU A 2 -35.25 -4.88 2.61
C LEU A 2 -36.07 -4.07 3.62
N ARG A 3 -36.84 -4.76 4.47
CA ARG A 3 -37.75 -4.18 5.46
C ARG A 3 -36.99 -3.35 6.50
N GLY A 4 -37.26 -2.05 6.50
CA GLY A 4 -37.69 -1.27 7.67
C GLY A 4 -36.97 -1.47 8.99
N VAL A 5 -35.68 -1.14 9.06
CA VAL A 5 -35.05 -0.75 10.34
C VAL A 5 -34.58 0.68 10.14
N ASN A 6 -35.18 1.63 10.87
CA ASN A 6 -34.73 3.02 10.87
C ASN A 6 -33.35 3.05 11.54
N ARG A 7 -32.29 2.98 10.73
CA ARG A 7 -30.91 3.06 11.23
C ARG A 7 -30.46 4.50 11.16
N GLN A 8 -30.16 5.08 12.31
CA GLN A 8 -29.49 6.37 12.37
C GLN A 8 -28.09 6.23 11.76
N ILE A 9 -27.73 7.18 10.91
CA ILE A 9 -26.45 7.20 10.18
C ILE A 9 -25.75 8.52 10.49
N ILE A 10 -24.43 8.43 10.71
CA ILE A 10 -23.55 9.59 10.86
C ILE A 10 -22.60 9.61 9.68
N GLU A 11 -22.59 10.73 8.97
CA GLU A 11 -21.76 10.93 7.80
C GLU A 11 -20.68 11.98 8.11
N VAL A 12 -19.42 11.58 7.96
CA VAL A 12 -18.27 12.48 8.13
C VAL A 12 -17.59 12.63 6.76
N ASN A 13 -17.71 13.83 6.19
CA ASN A 13 -17.21 14.16 4.84
C ASN A 13 -15.76 14.67 4.79
N ASN A 14 -15.15 14.96 5.93
CA ASN A 14 -13.77 15.43 5.98
C ASN A 14 -13.03 14.66 7.08
N THR A 15 -12.53 13.49 6.70
CA THR A 15 -11.94 12.52 7.64
C THR A 15 -10.50 12.86 8.02
N GLY A 16 -9.87 13.83 7.34
CA GLY A 16 -8.42 14.09 7.44
C GLY A 16 -7.54 12.93 6.92
N ASN A 17 -8.13 11.88 6.36
CA ASN A 17 -7.41 10.71 5.85
C ASN A 17 -7.03 10.87 4.38
N ARG A 18 -5.81 10.47 4.02
CA ARG A 18 -5.29 10.53 2.65
C ARG A 18 -5.94 9.56 1.64
N TYR A 19 -6.77 8.62 2.09
CA TYR A 19 -7.41 7.61 1.24
C TYR A 19 -8.93 7.75 1.15
N PHE A 20 -9.57 8.19 2.22
CA PHE A 20 -11.03 8.16 2.34
C PHE A 20 -11.58 9.57 2.46
N GLU A 21 -12.35 10.01 1.47
CA GLU A 21 -13.02 11.31 1.50
C GLU A 21 -14.14 11.34 2.54
N LYS A 22 -14.88 10.23 2.68
CA LYS A 22 -16.07 10.14 3.51
C LYS A 22 -16.08 8.86 4.33
N VAL A 23 -16.59 8.94 5.55
CA VAL A 23 -16.93 7.78 6.40
C VAL A 23 -18.41 7.82 6.75
N ILE A 24 -19.05 6.64 6.69
CA ILE A 24 -20.45 6.44 7.05
C ILE A 24 -20.48 5.47 8.22
N LEU A 25 -20.95 5.95 9.37
CA LEU A 25 -21.11 5.16 10.59
C LEU A 25 -22.58 4.83 10.79
N PHE A 26 -22.85 3.55 11.00
CA PHE A 26 -24.18 3.08 11.36
C PHE A 26 -24.30 3.01 12.87
N VAL A 27 -25.22 3.78 13.43
CA VAL A 27 -25.50 3.76 14.87
C VAL A 27 -26.25 2.45 15.15
N LYS A 28 -25.80 1.74 16.20
CA LYS A 28 -26.51 0.54 16.63
C LYS A 28 -27.89 0.94 17.20
N PRO A 29 -28.93 0.12 17.00
CA PRO A 29 -30.30 0.50 17.36
C PRO A 29 -30.46 0.84 18.84
N GLU A 30 -29.66 0.25 19.74
CA GLU A 30 -29.70 0.51 21.18
C GLU A 30 -29.29 1.94 21.58
N TYR A 31 -28.66 2.67 20.66
CA TYR A 31 -28.19 4.04 20.86
C TYR A 31 -28.89 5.05 19.94
N SER A 32 -30.01 4.69 19.32
CA SER A 32 -30.74 5.57 18.39
C SER A 32 -31.37 6.79 19.08
N ASP A 33 -31.64 6.67 20.38
CA ASP A 33 -32.17 7.76 21.21
C ASP A 33 -31.07 8.66 21.78
N ALA A 34 -29.80 8.31 21.56
CA ALA A 34 -28.69 9.14 22.04
C ALA A 34 -28.66 10.47 21.28
N SER A 35 -28.27 11.53 21.99
CA SER A 35 -28.16 12.85 21.38
C SER A 35 -27.20 12.81 20.20
N ARG A 36 -27.64 13.32 19.05
CA ARG A 36 -26.84 13.40 17.82
C ARG A 36 -25.45 13.99 18.05
N HIS A 37 -25.35 15.04 18.87
CA HIS A 37 -24.08 15.69 19.18
C HIS A 37 -23.06 14.73 19.82
N LYS A 38 -23.47 13.98 20.84
CA LYS A 38 -22.59 12.97 21.47
C LYS A 38 -22.13 11.89 20.49
N LEU A 39 -23.01 11.45 19.59
CA LEU A 39 -22.65 10.43 18.61
C LEU A 39 -21.70 11.00 17.53
N GLU A 40 -21.85 12.27 17.17
CA GLU A 40 -20.93 12.98 16.28
C GLU A 40 -19.56 13.15 16.96
N ASP A 41 -19.52 13.55 18.23
CA ASP A 41 -18.27 13.67 18.99
C ASP A 41 -17.52 12.33 19.08
N GLU A 42 -18.24 11.25 19.41
CA GLU A 42 -17.68 9.89 19.44
C GLU A 42 -17.18 9.45 18.07
N ALA A 43 -17.90 9.80 17.00
CA ALA A 43 -17.48 9.54 15.63
C ALA A 43 -16.17 10.25 15.28
N TYR A 44 -16.01 11.52 15.67
CA TYR A 44 -14.76 12.26 15.46
C TYR A 44 -13.60 11.66 16.26
N GLN A 45 -13.82 11.33 17.54
CA GLN A 45 -12.79 10.69 18.36
C GLN A 45 -12.35 9.33 17.79
N LEU A 46 -13.31 8.53 17.30
CA LEU A 46 -13.02 7.27 16.61
C LEU A 46 -12.14 7.52 15.38
N LEU A 47 -12.47 8.52 14.56
CA LEU A 47 -11.70 8.84 13.35
C LEU A 47 -10.27 9.30 13.67
N GLU A 48 -10.08 10.10 14.73
CA GLU A 48 -8.76 10.52 15.20
C GLU A 48 -7.91 9.32 15.65
N SER A 49 -8.54 8.32 16.30
CA SER A 49 -7.85 7.12 16.80
C SER A 49 -7.25 6.23 15.70
N PHE A 50 -7.78 6.26 14.47
CA PHE A 50 -7.27 5.44 13.37
C PHE A 50 -5.88 5.89 12.89
N GLY A 51 -5.44 7.11 13.26
CA GLY A 51 -4.15 7.66 12.86
C GLY A 51 -4.00 7.83 11.34
N GLN A 52 -2.82 8.27 10.91
CA GLN A 52 -2.52 8.39 9.48
C GLN A 52 -2.03 7.05 8.94
N PRO A 53 -2.60 6.55 7.83
CA PRO A 53 -2.14 5.31 7.26
C PRO A 53 -0.71 5.44 6.72
N PRO A 54 0.06 4.33 6.70
CA PRO A 54 1.45 4.36 6.24
C PRO A 54 1.52 4.92 4.82
N PRO A 55 2.56 5.70 4.48
CA PRO A 55 2.59 6.35 3.20
C PRO A 55 2.68 5.33 2.07
N LEU A 56 1.74 5.39 1.11
CA LEU A 56 1.89 4.61 -0.13
C LEU A 56 3.24 4.96 -0.75
N LYS A 57 4.11 3.97 -0.92
CA LYS A 57 5.28 4.11 -1.79
C LYS A 57 4.76 4.56 -3.14
N SER A 58 5.20 5.73 -3.60
CA SER A 58 4.71 6.26 -4.87
C SER A 58 4.99 5.25 -5.98
N SER A 59 4.08 5.13 -6.95
CA SER A 59 4.30 4.28 -8.13
C SER A 59 5.67 4.55 -8.77
N ARG A 60 6.12 5.83 -8.76
CA ARG A 60 7.46 6.25 -9.17
C ARG A 60 8.59 5.59 -8.36
N GLN A 61 8.48 5.50 -7.04
CA GLN A 61 9.48 4.84 -6.19
C GLN A 61 9.53 3.33 -6.45
N ILE A 62 8.38 2.68 -6.63
CA ILE A 62 8.30 1.25 -6.96
C ILE A 62 8.97 0.98 -8.32
N ILE A 63 8.66 1.79 -9.34
CA ILE A 63 9.27 1.70 -10.68
C ILE A 63 10.79 1.93 -10.61
N LYS A 64 11.25 2.95 -9.87
CA LYS A 64 12.69 3.22 -9.67
C LYS A 64 13.40 2.05 -8.99
N GLN A 65 12.79 1.44 -7.97
CA GLN A 65 13.35 0.27 -7.30
C GLN A 65 13.46 -0.92 -8.25
N LYS A 66 12.39 -1.24 -9.00
CA LYS A 66 12.40 -2.30 -10.01
C LYS A 66 13.46 -2.05 -11.09
N ALA A 67 13.59 -0.82 -11.58
CA ALA A 67 14.61 -0.45 -12.56
C ALA A 67 16.03 -0.59 -12.02
N LYS A 68 16.27 -0.23 -10.75
CA LYS A 68 17.57 -0.38 -10.07
C LYS A 68 17.97 -1.85 -9.94
N ILE A 69 17.04 -2.72 -9.52
CA ILE A 69 17.27 -4.16 -9.43
C ILE A 69 17.60 -4.73 -10.82
N ARG A 70 16.81 -4.39 -11.84
CA ARG A 70 17.05 -4.85 -13.22
C ARG A 70 18.44 -4.43 -13.73
N ARG A 71 18.89 -3.21 -13.44
CA ARG A 71 20.24 -2.74 -13.79
C ARG A 71 21.34 -3.55 -13.08
N ARG A 72 21.15 -3.90 -11.81
CA ARG A 72 22.10 -4.75 -11.06
C ARG A 72 22.21 -6.15 -11.66
N ILE A 73 21.09 -6.79 -11.97
CA ILE A 73 21.06 -8.12 -12.60
C ILE A 73 21.78 -8.07 -13.96
N LYS A 74 21.46 -7.08 -14.81
CA LYS A 74 22.14 -6.92 -16.10
C LYS A 74 23.66 -6.77 -15.97
N ARG A 75 24.13 -5.97 -15.00
CA ARG A 75 25.57 -5.83 -14.74
C ARG A 75 26.20 -7.14 -14.27
N ALA A 76 25.55 -7.86 -13.36
CA ALA A 76 26.05 -9.16 -12.89
C ALA A 76 26.18 -10.18 -14.02
N LEU A 77 25.20 -10.24 -14.94
CA LEU A 77 25.27 -11.10 -16.13
C LEU A 77 26.44 -10.74 -17.05
N ILE A 78 26.70 -9.44 -17.25
CA ILE A 78 27.84 -8.96 -18.05
C ILE A 78 29.17 -9.36 -17.39
N TYR A 79 29.30 -9.20 -16.07
CA TYR A 79 30.51 -9.63 -15.36
C TYR A 79 30.71 -11.15 -15.44
N LEU A 80 29.64 -11.93 -15.28
CA LEU A 80 29.69 -13.38 -15.42
C LEU A 80 30.18 -13.77 -16.82
N SER A 81 29.63 -13.18 -17.88
CA SER A 81 30.04 -13.48 -19.26
C SER A 81 31.50 -13.13 -19.53
N ILE A 82 31.98 -12.00 -19.01
CA ILE A 82 33.39 -11.57 -19.16
C ILE A 82 34.34 -12.53 -18.45
N THR A 83 33.96 -13.09 -17.29
CA THR A 83 34.83 -14.03 -16.56
C THR A 83 34.84 -15.43 -17.15
N VAL A 84 33.70 -15.92 -17.66
CA VAL A 84 33.56 -17.28 -18.19
C VAL A 84 34.22 -17.42 -19.58
N SER A 85 34.19 -16.36 -20.39
CA SER A 85 34.77 -16.35 -21.74
C SER A 85 36.28 -16.67 -21.79
N PRO A 86 37.17 -16.01 -21.02
CA PRO A 86 38.60 -16.32 -21.02
C PRO A 86 38.93 -17.66 -20.36
N LEU A 87 38.13 -18.10 -19.37
CA LEU A 87 38.26 -19.43 -18.77
C LEU A 87 37.97 -20.55 -19.79
N LEU A 88 36.92 -20.39 -20.59
CA LEU A 88 36.61 -21.30 -21.70
C LEU A 88 37.73 -21.29 -22.76
N LEU A 89 38.21 -20.11 -23.14
CA LEU A 89 39.27 -19.96 -24.13
C LEU A 89 40.58 -20.61 -23.66
N TYR A 90 40.92 -20.47 -22.37
CA TYR A 90 42.07 -21.11 -21.75
C TYR A 90 41.94 -22.64 -21.72
N CYS A 91 40.77 -23.16 -21.34
CA CYS A 91 40.50 -24.60 -21.38
C CYS A 91 40.63 -25.18 -22.80
N LEU A 92 40.12 -24.48 -23.82
CA LEU A 92 40.24 -24.93 -25.21
C LEU A 92 41.69 -24.90 -25.70
N PHE A 93 42.45 -23.84 -25.37
CA PHE A 93 43.85 -23.72 -25.74
C PHE A 93 44.69 -24.86 -25.16
N ARG A 94 44.47 -25.21 -23.88
CA ARG A 94 45.17 -26.31 -23.18
C ARG A 94 44.79 -27.72 -23.67
N LEU A 95 43.65 -27.87 -24.36
CA LEU A 95 43.25 -29.17 -24.93
C LEU A 95 43.88 -29.41 -26.31
N MET A 96 44.20 -28.34 -27.04
CA MET A 96 44.78 -28.41 -28.38
C MET A 96 46.32 -28.44 -28.42
N PHE A 97 46.99 -27.87 -27.42
CA PHE A 97 48.45 -27.79 -27.29
C PHE A 97 48.90 -28.45 -25.99
#